data_AF-A0AAQ4E5A6-F1
#
_entry.id   AF-A0AAQ4E5A6-F1
#
_cell.length_a   1.000
_cell.length_b   1.000
_cell.length_c   1.000
_cell.angle_alpha   90.00
_cell.angle_beta   90.00
_cell.angle_gamma   90.00
#
_symmetry.space_group_name_H-M   'P 1'
#
loop_
_entity.id
_entity.type
_entity.pdbx_description
1 polymer ?
#
loop_
_entity_poly.entity_id
_entity_poly.type
_entity_poly.pdbx_seq_one_letter_code
_entity_poly.pdbx_strand_id
1 'polypeptide(L)'
;MATYVFCGLSGPVDLLTARSSMPAGVTPRDADYAALVLSFIGEGLVFHAHTHGRAPLDVLIHELLVYVIAAQAACLCVEMAQRSSVVAALSRGYCAVLQGTWLIQIAFVLFDPRKNKRWDPRSERDCMLAATVFAAHMVAALVYVSLLGAIFARRGAVAYYRVPQEPRDEMNGCSDASATRGTIISTFVHSQAHASKK
;
A
#
# COMPACT_ATOMS: atom_id res chain seq x y z
N MET A 1 13.07 -3.06 21.17
CA MET A 1 12.35 -2.00 21.92
C MET A 1 11.94 -0.83 21.01
N ALA A 2 12.82 -0.30 20.15
CA ALA A 2 12.46 0.76 19.18
C ALA A 2 11.34 0.35 18.18
N THR A 3 11.40 -0.86 17.59
CA THR A 3 10.38 -1.37 16.65
C THR A 3 8.96 -1.40 17.23
N TYR A 4 8.84 -1.77 18.52
CA TYR A 4 7.54 -1.83 19.20
C TYR A 4 6.97 -0.44 19.50
N VAL A 5 7.83 0.57 19.72
CA VAL A 5 7.39 1.95 19.96
C VAL A 5 6.86 2.58 18.67
N PHE A 6 7.53 2.42 17.53
CA PHE A 6 7.06 2.99 16.27
C PHE A 6 5.84 2.27 15.69
N CYS A 7 5.83 0.93 15.71
CA CYS A 7 4.66 0.16 15.27
C CYS A 7 3.46 0.38 16.22
N GLY A 8 3.73 0.47 17.53
CA GLY A 8 2.75 0.79 18.56
C GLY A 8 2.23 2.23 18.55
N LEU A 9 2.94 3.19 17.92
CA LEU A 9 2.46 4.56 17.69
C LEU A 9 1.69 4.71 16.38
N SER A 10 1.98 3.90 15.35
CA SER A 10 1.23 3.92 14.08
C SER A 10 -0.26 3.61 14.28
N GLY A 11 -0.57 2.60 15.12
CA GLY A 11 -1.95 2.20 15.39
C GLY A 11 -2.80 3.28 16.07
N PRO A 12 -2.34 3.91 17.17
CA PRO A 12 -3.01 5.05 17.80
C PRO A 12 -3.12 6.26 16.89
N VAL A 13 -2.13 6.56 16.05
CA VAL A 13 -2.23 7.68 15.09
C VAL A 13 -3.30 7.40 14.03
N ASP A 14 -3.34 6.20 13.45
CA ASP A 14 -4.40 5.77 12.51
C ASP A 14 -5.78 5.79 13.18
N LEU A 15 -5.86 5.32 14.44
CA LEU A 15 -7.10 5.29 15.21
C LEU A 15 -7.56 6.70 15.62
N LEU A 16 -6.64 7.62 15.92
CA LEU A 16 -6.96 9.01 16.22
C LEU A 16 -7.40 9.75 14.96
N THR A 17 -6.78 9.53 13.81
CA THR A 17 -7.20 10.10 12.52
C THR A 17 -8.57 9.55 12.08
N ALA A 18 -8.84 8.26 12.31
CA ALA A 18 -10.12 7.63 11.94
C ALA A 18 -11.27 7.95 12.91
N ARG A 19 -10.97 8.22 14.19
CA ARG A 19 -11.97 8.30 15.27
C ARG A 19 -12.17 9.70 15.83
N SER A 20 -11.22 10.61 15.64
CA SER A 20 -11.35 11.99 16.13
C SER A 20 -11.78 12.92 15.00
N SER A 21 -12.82 13.70 15.31
CA SER A 21 -13.15 14.98 14.71
C SER A 21 -12.01 16.00 14.90
N MET A 22 -10.77 15.65 14.55
CA MET A 22 -9.64 16.58 14.57
C MET A 22 -9.84 17.60 13.44
N PRO A 23 -9.59 18.90 13.68
CA PRO A 23 -9.70 19.92 12.64
C PRO A 23 -8.83 19.51 11.46
N ALA A 24 -9.39 19.55 10.25
CA ALA A 24 -8.82 19.07 8.99
C ALA A 24 -7.52 19.80 8.53
N GLY A 25 -6.76 20.41 9.44
CA GLY A 25 -5.57 21.21 9.16
C GLY A 25 -4.35 20.94 10.07
N VAL A 26 -4.40 19.99 11.01
CA VAL A 26 -3.26 19.74 11.94
C VAL A 26 -2.46 18.49 11.59
N THR A 27 -3.09 17.44 11.08
CA THR A 27 -2.39 16.26 10.58
C THR A 27 -2.15 16.40 9.08
N PRO A 28 -0.87 16.42 8.63
CA PRO A 28 -0.58 16.25 7.21
C PRO A 28 -1.27 14.98 6.73
N ARG A 29 -1.93 15.04 5.57
CA ARG A 29 -2.65 13.92 4.92
C ARG A 29 -1.81 12.65 4.71
N ASP A 30 -0.52 12.74 5.00
CA ASP A 30 0.55 11.80 4.69
C ASP A 30 1.33 11.38 5.95
N ALA A 31 0.93 11.88 7.12
CA ALA A 31 1.60 11.60 8.39
C ALA A 31 1.64 10.10 8.72
N ASP A 32 0.59 9.37 8.38
CA ASP A 32 0.49 7.92 8.61
C ASP A 32 1.53 7.15 7.78
N TYR A 33 1.72 7.55 6.51
CA TYR A 33 2.75 6.97 5.65
C TYR A 33 4.16 7.33 6.15
N ALA A 34 4.38 8.56 6.58
CA ALA A 34 5.67 8.98 7.14
C ALA A 34 6.02 8.20 8.41
N ALA A 35 5.05 7.98 9.30
CA ALA A 35 5.22 7.18 10.51
C ALA A 35 5.58 5.71 10.17
N LEU A 36 4.93 5.13 9.17
CA LEU A 36 5.22 3.77 8.69
C LEU A 36 6.62 3.66 8.08
N VAL A 37 7.04 4.62 7.25
CA VAL A 37 8.41 4.65 6.69
C VAL A 37 9.44 4.74 7.80
N LEU A 38 9.24 5.62 8.79
CA LEU A 38 10.14 5.74 9.94
C LEU A 38 10.19 4.44 10.77
N SER A 39 9.06 3.75 10.92
CA SER A 39 9.00 2.45 11.59
C SER A 39 9.86 1.42 10.88
N PHE A 40 9.76 1.30 9.55
CA PHE A 40 10.58 0.37 8.78
C PHE A 40 12.06 0.73 8.80
N ILE A 41 12.41 2.02 8.73
CA ILE A 41 13.81 2.47 8.87
C ILE A 41 14.37 2.07 10.24
N GLY A 42 13.60 2.29 11.31
CA GLY A 42 13.98 1.90 12.66
C GLY A 42 14.16 0.39 12.81
N GLU A 43 13.26 -0.40 12.21
CA GLU A 43 13.35 -1.86 12.18
C GLU A 43 14.63 -2.33 11.47
N GLY A 44 14.91 -1.80 10.27
CA GLY A 44 16.10 -2.14 9.50
C GLY A 44 17.40 -1.80 10.22
N LEU A 45 17.47 -0.65 10.89
CA LEU A 45 18.66 -0.24 11.64
C LEU A 45 18.93 -1.17 12.83
N VAL A 46 17.89 -1.60 13.55
CA VAL A 46 18.02 -2.53 14.67
C VAL A 46 18.55 -3.88 14.20
N PHE A 47 18.01 -4.42 13.10
CA PHE A 47 18.49 -5.68 12.55
C PHE A 47 19.92 -5.57 12.04
N HIS A 48 20.26 -4.50 11.33
CA HIS A 48 21.63 -4.26 10.87
C HIS A 48 22.62 -4.18 12.04
N ALA A 49 22.30 -3.43 13.09
CA ALA A 49 23.14 -3.34 14.28
C ALA A 49 23.31 -4.69 15.00
N HIS A 50 22.29 -5.57 14.97
CA HIS A 50 22.31 -6.86 15.63
C HIS A 50 23.29 -7.89 15.00
N THR A 51 23.64 -7.72 13.73
CA THR A 51 24.46 -8.69 12.99
C THR A 51 25.96 -8.60 13.28
N HIS A 52 26.43 -7.56 13.97
CA HIS A 52 27.85 -7.35 14.24
C HIS A 52 28.45 -8.50 15.07
N GLY A 53 29.48 -9.15 14.53
CA GLY A 53 30.20 -10.25 15.20
C GLY A 53 29.49 -11.60 15.20
N ARG A 54 28.40 -11.76 14.43
CA ARG A 54 27.67 -13.03 14.30
C ARG A 54 28.27 -13.96 13.24
N ALA A 55 27.83 -15.21 13.25
CA ALA A 55 28.24 -16.22 12.28
C ALA A 55 27.75 -15.87 10.86
N PRO A 56 28.44 -16.30 9.79
CA PRO A 56 28.13 -15.85 8.42
C PRO A 56 26.70 -16.17 7.97
N LEU A 57 26.15 -17.33 8.37
CA LEU A 57 24.75 -17.67 8.07
C LEU A 57 23.77 -16.70 8.73
N ASP A 58 24.03 -16.35 9.99
CA ASP A 58 23.18 -15.47 10.78
C ASP A 58 23.22 -14.03 10.24
N VAL A 59 24.39 -13.58 9.78
CA VAL A 59 24.53 -12.30 9.08
C VAL A 59 23.72 -12.31 7.79
N LEU A 60 23.89 -13.34 6.94
CA LEU A 60 23.22 -13.41 5.64
C LEU A 60 21.70 -13.36 5.75
N ILE A 61 21.10 -14.18 6.63
CA ILE A 61 19.63 -14.24 6.74
C ILE A 61 19.02 -12.92 7.24
N HIS A 62 19.72 -12.21 8.13
CA HIS A 62 19.29 -10.91 8.64
C HIS A 62 19.55 -9.79 7.62
N GLU A 63 20.63 -9.86 6.86
CA GLU A 63 20.92 -8.89 5.80
C GLU A 63 19.87 -8.97 4.68
N LEU A 64 19.47 -10.18 4.29
CA LEU A 64 18.35 -10.40 3.37
C LEU A 64 17.04 -9.77 3.89
N LEU A 65 16.77 -9.86 5.20
CA LEU A 65 15.62 -9.21 5.81
C LEU A 65 15.72 -7.67 5.74
N VAL A 66 16.90 -7.10 5.99
CA VAL A 66 17.14 -5.65 5.88
C VAL A 66 16.87 -5.16 4.46
N TYR A 67 17.28 -5.91 3.42
CA TYR A 67 16.97 -5.55 2.03
C TYR A 67 15.47 -5.55 1.74
N VAL A 68 14.71 -6.51 2.28
CA VAL A 68 13.25 -6.55 2.13
C VAL A 68 12.59 -5.37 2.85
N ILE A 69 13.04 -5.01 4.05
CA ILE A 69 12.54 -3.86 4.81
C ILE A 69 12.81 -2.55 4.05
N ALA A 70 14.01 -2.40 3.46
CA ALA A 70 14.34 -1.24 2.63
C ALA A 70 13.45 -1.18 1.37
N ALA A 71 13.23 -2.31 0.70
CA ALA A 71 12.33 -2.39 -0.45
C ALA A 71 10.88 -2.06 -0.07
N GLN A 72 10.43 -2.48 1.12
CA GLN A 72 9.11 -2.15 1.65
C GLN A 72 8.95 -0.65 1.87
N ALA A 73 9.94 0.00 2.50
CA ALA A 73 9.95 1.45 2.68
C ALA A 73 9.93 2.18 1.34
N ALA A 74 10.70 1.72 0.35
CA ALA A 74 10.69 2.27 -1.00
C ALA A 74 9.32 2.12 -1.70
N CYS A 75 8.70 0.93 -1.62
CA CYS A 75 7.36 0.70 -2.16
C CYS A 75 6.31 1.61 -1.52
N LEU A 76 6.43 1.85 -0.21
CA LEU A 76 5.54 2.77 0.51
C LEU A 76 5.71 4.21 0.04
N CYS A 77 6.94 4.68 -0.18
CA CYS A 77 7.21 6.00 -0.77
C CYS A 77 6.65 6.13 -2.20
N VAL A 78 6.76 5.07 -3.01
CA VAL A 78 6.17 5.04 -4.37
C VAL A 78 4.63 5.09 -4.30
N GLU A 79 4.02 4.35 -3.38
CA GLU A 79 2.57 4.38 -3.16
C GLU A 79 2.09 5.77 -2.70
N MET A 80 2.86 6.46 -1.85
CA MET A 80 2.57 7.85 -1.47
C MET A 80 2.51 8.78 -2.68
N ALA A 81 3.45 8.63 -3.63
CA ALA A 81 3.51 9.42 -4.86
C ALA A 81 2.41 9.03 -5.88
N GLN A 82 1.98 7.76 -5.89
CA GLN A 82 1.05 7.20 -6.88
C GLN A 82 -0.07 6.37 -6.24
N ARG A 83 -0.93 7.02 -5.44
CA ARG A 83 -1.99 6.35 -4.66
C ARG A 83 -3.04 5.60 -5.48
N SER A 84 -3.22 5.95 -6.76
CA SER A 84 -4.19 5.30 -7.66
C SER A 84 -3.62 4.08 -8.39
N SER A 85 -2.32 3.80 -8.25
CA SER A 85 -1.67 2.70 -8.95
C SER A 85 -1.91 1.38 -8.22
N VAL A 86 -2.66 0.48 -8.87
CA VAL A 86 -2.84 -0.90 -8.40
C VAL A 86 -1.49 -1.61 -8.26
N VAL A 87 -0.51 -1.27 -9.11
CA VAL A 87 0.84 -1.85 -9.05
C VAL A 87 1.56 -1.45 -7.77
N ALA A 88 1.42 -0.18 -7.32
CA ALA A 88 2.03 0.28 -6.07
C ALA A 88 1.43 -0.42 -4.84
N ALA A 89 0.11 -0.63 -4.84
CA ALA A 89 -0.56 -1.38 -3.77
C ALA A 89 -0.14 -2.87 -3.75
N LEU A 90 -0.01 -3.49 -4.94
CA LEU A 90 0.46 -4.88 -5.06
C LEU A 90 1.92 -5.03 -4.67
N SER A 91 2.80 -4.07 -5.00
CA SER A 91 4.21 -4.11 -4.60
C SER A 91 4.36 -4.00 -3.08
N ARG A 92 3.57 -3.15 -2.41
CA ARG A 92 3.52 -3.12 -0.94
C ARG A 92 3.07 -4.45 -0.35
N GLY A 93 2.01 -5.05 -0.91
CA GLY A 93 1.53 -6.37 -0.50
C GLY A 93 2.58 -7.47 -0.67
N TYR A 94 3.33 -7.43 -1.76
CA TYR A 94 4.44 -8.35 -2.03
C TYR A 94 5.56 -8.26 -1.00
N CYS A 95 6.07 -7.05 -0.75
CA CYS A 95 7.11 -6.86 0.26
C CYS A 95 6.65 -7.33 1.65
N ALA A 96 5.38 -7.10 2.01
CA ALA A 96 4.86 -7.44 3.33
C ALA A 96 4.76 -8.96 3.53
N VAL A 97 4.27 -9.68 2.52
CA VAL A 97 4.21 -11.15 2.53
C VAL A 97 5.62 -11.74 2.57
N LEU A 98 6.53 -11.20 1.77
CA LEU A 98 7.92 -11.65 1.75
C LEU A 98 8.62 -11.42 3.10
N GLN A 99 8.49 -10.23 3.70
CA GLN A 99 9.06 -9.90 5.01
C GLN A 99 8.52 -10.87 6.08
N GLY A 100 7.20 -11.05 6.13
CA GLY A 100 6.56 -11.91 7.13
C GLY A 100 6.93 -13.38 7.01
N THR A 101 6.90 -13.92 5.79
CA THR A 101 7.26 -15.33 5.55
C THR A 101 8.75 -15.58 5.81
N TRP A 102 9.62 -14.62 5.46
CA TRP A 102 11.05 -14.72 5.75
C TRP A 102 11.35 -14.65 7.25
N LEU A 103 10.66 -13.80 8.02
CA LEU A 103 10.77 -13.77 9.49
C LEU A 103 10.45 -15.13 10.12
N ILE A 104 9.40 -15.80 9.61
CA ILE A 104 9.05 -17.16 10.06
C ILE A 104 10.18 -18.15 9.71
N GLN A 105 10.75 -18.05 8.51
CA GLN A 105 11.88 -18.90 8.10
C GLN A 105 13.12 -18.67 8.97
N ILE A 106 13.47 -17.41 9.29
CA ILE A 106 14.56 -17.07 10.22
C ILE A 106 14.29 -17.71 11.59
N ALA A 107 13.06 -17.63 12.10
CA ALA A 107 12.71 -18.26 13.36
C ALA A 107 12.95 -19.77 13.35
N PHE A 108 12.65 -20.48 12.25
CA PHE A 108 12.96 -21.90 12.11
C PHE A 108 14.46 -22.21 12.02
N VAL A 109 15.26 -21.31 11.44
CA VAL A 109 16.72 -21.46 11.36
C VAL A 109 17.35 -21.27 12.74
N LEU A 110 16.91 -20.26 13.51
CA LEU A 110 17.46 -19.94 14.84
C LEU A 110 16.94 -20.86 15.95
N PHE A 111 15.64 -21.16 15.92
CA PHE A 111 14.95 -21.90 16.96
C PHE A 111 14.44 -23.21 16.38
N ASP A 112 15.35 -24.16 16.10
CA ASP A 112 14.98 -25.49 15.62
C ASP A 112 14.10 -26.19 16.67
N PRO A 113 12.78 -26.36 16.43
CA PRO A 113 11.87 -26.93 17.41
C PRO A 113 12.15 -28.43 17.65
N ARG A 114 12.88 -29.09 16.73
CA ARG A 114 13.24 -30.50 16.84
C ARG A 114 14.65 -30.71 17.40
N LYS A 115 15.41 -29.64 17.67
CA LYS A 115 16.79 -29.65 18.18
C LYS A 115 17.76 -30.52 17.36
N ASN A 116 17.47 -30.75 16.08
CA ASN A 116 18.25 -31.65 15.23
C ASN A 116 19.50 -30.97 14.63
N LYS A 117 19.77 -29.70 15.00
CA LYS A 117 20.94 -28.92 14.61
C LYS A 117 21.21 -29.00 13.11
N ARG A 118 20.15 -28.76 12.32
CA ARG A 118 20.15 -28.92 10.86
C ARG A 118 20.91 -27.82 10.12
N TRP A 119 21.09 -26.66 10.76
CA TRP A 119 21.79 -25.51 10.20
C TRP A 119 23.11 -25.30 10.94
N ASP A 120 24.22 -25.36 10.21
CA ASP A 120 25.55 -25.01 10.68
C ASP A 120 25.83 -23.53 10.36
N PRO A 121 25.96 -22.66 11.38
CA PRO A 121 26.16 -21.23 11.18
C PRO A 121 27.44 -20.85 10.44
N ARG A 122 28.41 -21.76 10.33
CA ARG A 122 29.70 -21.55 9.64
C ARG A 122 29.81 -22.29 8.29
N SER A 123 28.79 -23.05 7.89
CA SER A 123 28.78 -23.79 6.64
C SER A 123 28.40 -22.90 5.47
N GLU A 124 29.28 -22.77 4.48
CA GLU A 124 28.98 -22.05 3.24
C GLU A 124 27.81 -22.67 2.46
N ARG A 125 27.66 -24.01 2.53
CA ARG A 125 26.55 -24.71 1.89
C ARG A 125 25.20 -24.28 2.46
N ASP A 126 25.15 -24.00 3.75
CA ASP A 126 23.93 -23.61 4.45
C ASP A 126 23.57 -22.16 4.12
N CYS A 127 24.58 -21.30 3.92
CA CYS A 127 24.40 -19.96 3.37
C CYS A 127 23.80 -19.99 1.96
N MET A 128 24.34 -20.83 1.07
CA MET A 128 23.78 -21.01 -0.28
C MET A 128 22.36 -21.56 -0.26
N LEU A 129 22.08 -22.52 0.63
CA LEU A 129 20.74 -23.07 0.81
C LEU A 129 19.78 -21.98 1.32
N ALA A 130 20.19 -21.15 2.29
CA ALA A 130 19.39 -20.05 2.79
C ALA A 130 19.04 -19.04 1.70
N ALA A 131 20.01 -18.65 0.86
CA ALA A 131 19.76 -17.78 -0.29
C ALA A 131 18.78 -18.40 -1.31
N THR A 132 18.89 -19.71 -1.54
CA THR A 132 17.98 -20.44 -2.44
C THR A 132 16.57 -20.50 -1.87
N VAL A 133 16.42 -20.77 -0.57
CA VAL A 133 15.14 -20.75 0.13
C VAL A 133 14.54 -19.35 0.10
N PHE A 134 15.33 -18.29 0.27
CA PHE A 134 14.88 -16.91 0.11
C PHE A 134 14.33 -16.64 -1.29
N ALA A 135 15.05 -17.07 -2.35
CA ALA A 135 14.56 -16.94 -3.72
C ALA A 135 13.24 -17.70 -3.94
N ALA A 136 13.06 -18.86 -3.32
CA ALA A 136 11.78 -19.57 -3.37
C ALA A 136 10.64 -18.78 -2.70
N HIS A 137 10.91 -18.09 -1.58
CA HIS A 137 9.95 -17.19 -0.93
C HIS A 137 9.58 -16.01 -1.84
N MET A 138 10.55 -15.42 -2.56
CA MET A 138 10.28 -14.37 -3.55
C MET A 138 9.27 -14.84 -4.61
N VAL A 139 9.50 -16.02 -5.20
CA VAL A 139 8.60 -16.59 -6.21
C VAL A 139 7.22 -16.89 -5.60
N ALA A 140 7.17 -17.50 -4.42
CA ALA A 140 5.92 -17.83 -3.75
C ALA A 140 5.09 -16.57 -3.41
N ALA A 141 5.74 -15.52 -2.88
CA ALA A 141 5.09 -14.25 -2.58
C ALA A 141 4.54 -13.59 -3.86
N LEU A 142 5.30 -13.65 -4.97
CA LEU A 142 4.88 -13.07 -6.24
C LEU A 142 3.62 -13.78 -6.78
N VAL A 143 3.63 -15.11 -6.75
CA VAL A 143 2.47 -15.92 -7.16
C VAL A 143 1.27 -15.63 -6.27
N TYR A 144 1.45 -15.59 -4.96
CA TYR A 144 0.38 -15.32 -4.00
C TYR A 144 -0.29 -13.95 -4.25
N VAL A 145 0.50 -12.89 -4.36
CA VAL A 145 0.00 -11.53 -4.60
C VAL A 145 -0.67 -11.43 -5.97
N SER A 146 -0.10 -12.07 -7.00
CA SER A 146 -0.69 -12.11 -8.34
C SER A 146 -2.05 -12.81 -8.34
N LEU A 147 -2.18 -13.92 -7.61
CA LEU A 147 -3.45 -14.64 -7.46
C LEU A 147 -4.49 -13.79 -6.72
N LEU A 148 -4.10 -13.13 -5.63
CA LEU A 148 -4.98 -12.20 -4.92
C LEU A 148 -5.43 -11.05 -5.82
N GLY A 149 -4.49 -10.40 -6.52
CA GLY A 149 -4.78 -9.34 -7.48
C GLY A 149 -5.76 -9.80 -8.57
N ALA A 150 -5.57 -10.99 -9.14
CA ALA A 150 -6.47 -11.56 -10.13
C ALA A 150 -7.88 -11.85 -9.55
N ILE A 151 -7.97 -12.34 -8.32
CA ILE A 151 -9.26 -12.57 -7.63
C ILE A 151 -9.99 -11.25 -7.39
N PHE A 152 -9.30 -10.22 -6.90
CA PHE A 152 -9.89 -8.91 -6.67
C PHE A 152 -10.29 -8.23 -7.98
N ALA A 153 -9.49 -8.35 -9.04
CA ALA A 153 -9.85 -7.85 -10.36
C ALA A 153 -11.11 -8.55 -10.91
N ARG A 154 -11.21 -9.88 -10.77
CA ARG A 154 -12.41 -10.64 -11.18
C ARG A 154 -13.64 -10.23 -10.37
N ARG A 155 -13.53 -10.08 -9.05
CA ARG A 155 -14.63 -9.67 -8.17
C ARG A 155 -15.03 -8.20 -8.38
N GLY A 156 -14.06 -7.32 -8.56
CA GLY A 156 -14.27 -5.90 -8.87
C GLY A 156 -14.89 -5.68 -10.24
N ALA A 157 -14.48 -6.45 -11.25
CA ALA A 157 -15.14 -6.47 -12.55
C ALA A 157 -16.59 -6.96 -12.44
N VAL A 158 -16.86 -8.03 -11.69
CA VAL A 158 -18.24 -8.51 -11.45
C VAL A 158 -19.08 -7.48 -10.68
N ALA A 159 -18.50 -6.74 -9.73
CA ALA A 159 -19.19 -5.66 -9.02
C ALA A 159 -19.44 -4.44 -9.93
N TYR A 160 -18.47 -4.06 -10.77
CA TYR A 160 -18.59 -2.99 -11.76
C TYR A 160 -19.67 -3.30 -12.81
N TYR A 161 -19.72 -4.53 -13.32
CA TYR A 161 -20.77 -5.00 -14.23
C TYR A 161 -22.15 -5.10 -13.58
N ARG A 162 -22.23 -5.18 -12.25
CA ARG A 162 -23.50 -5.26 -11.51
C ARG A 162 -24.12 -3.89 -11.25
N VAL A 163 -23.34 -2.82 -11.28
CA VAL A 163 -23.87 -1.45 -11.23
C VAL A 163 -24.44 -1.13 -12.62
N PRO A 164 -25.75 -0.86 -12.74
CA PRO A 164 -26.34 -0.44 -14.01
C PRO A 164 -25.58 0.77 -14.53
N GLN A 165 -24.98 0.65 -15.72
CA GLN A 165 -24.37 1.79 -16.40
C GLN A 165 -25.51 2.71 -16.81
N GLU A 166 -25.68 3.84 -16.12
CA GLU A 166 -26.54 4.91 -16.61
C GLU A 166 -25.96 5.36 -17.96
N PRO A 167 -26.73 5.27 -19.06
CA PRO A 167 -26.21 5.55 -20.39
C PRO A 167 -25.64 6.97 -20.45
N ARG A 168 -24.36 7.08 -20.77
CA ARG A 168 -23.59 8.34 -20.77
C ARG A 168 -23.94 9.27 -21.94
N ASP A 169 -25.04 9.03 -22.62
CA ASP A 169 -25.42 9.71 -23.87
C ASP A 169 -26.38 10.90 -23.66
N GLU A 170 -26.96 11.08 -22.47
CA GLU A 170 -27.87 12.21 -22.22
C GLU A 170 -27.17 13.52 -21.83
N MET A 171 -25.87 13.49 -21.50
CA MET A 171 -25.16 14.69 -21.03
C MET A 171 -24.59 15.58 -22.15
N ASN A 172 -24.76 15.19 -23.42
CA ASN A 172 -24.39 16.02 -24.59
C ASN A 172 -25.59 16.78 -25.19
N GLY A 173 -26.83 16.52 -24.76
CA GLY A 173 -28.01 17.26 -25.23
C GLY A 173 -28.26 18.58 -24.48
N CYS A 174 -27.59 18.80 -23.34
CA CYS A 174 -27.79 19.98 -22.48
C CYS A 174 -26.71 21.05 -22.69
N SER A 175 -26.06 21.09 -23.86
CA SER A 175 -25.28 22.27 -24.28
C SER A 175 -26.11 23.19 -25.19
N ASP A 176 -26.97 22.61 -26.03
CA ASP A 176 -27.80 23.37 -26.99
C ASP A 176 -29.05 24.01 -26.34
N ALA A 177 -29.50 23.52 -25.18
CA ALA A 177 -30.63 24.12 -24.45
C ALA A 177 -30.28 25.48 -23.78
N SER A 178 -28.98 25.81 -23.65
CA SER A 178 -28.53 27.09 -23.11
C SER A 178 -28.63 28.25 -24.11
N ALA A 179 -28.58 27.95 -25.42
CA ALA A 179 -28.69 28.95 -26.48
C ALA A 179 -30.15 29.44 -26.67
N THR A 180 -31.13 28.56 -26.49
CA THR A 180 -32.56 28.90 -26.66
C THR A 180 -33.12 29.76 -25.53
N ARG A 181 -32.48 29.75 -24.34
CA ARG A 181 -32.92 30.56 -23.18
C ARG A 181 -32.61 32.06 -23.32
N GLY A 182 -31.64 32.44 -24.16
CA GLY A 182 -31.33 33.85 -24.43
C GLY A 182 -32.37 34.57 -25.30
N THR A 183 -33.01 33.85 -26.23
CA THR A 183 -33.95 34.44 -27.19
C THR A 183 -35.36 34.65 -26.62
N ILE A 184 -35.81 33.78 -25.69
CA ILE A 184 -37.15 33.87 -25.10
C ILE A 184 -37.25 35.01 -24.07
N ILE A 185 -36.17 35.34 -23.35
CA ILE A 185 -36.17 36.45 -22.39
C ILE A 185 -36.23 37.81 -23.11
N SER A 186 -35.64 37.93 -24.31
CA SER A 186 -35.70 39.17 -25.10
C SER A 186 -37.11 39.47 -25.64
N THR A 187 -37.88 38.45 -26.02
CA THR A 187 -39.27 38.63 -26.52
C THR A 187 -40.26 38.93 -25.39
N PHE A 188 -40.04 38.44 -24.17
CA PHE A 188 -40.93 38.71 -23.04
C PHE A 188 -40.75 40.12 -22.48
N VAL A 189 -39.52 40.66 -22.49
CA VAL A 189 -39.25 42.06 -22.07
C VAL A 189 -39.83 43.07 -23.07
N HIS A 190 -39.82 42.76 -24.37
CA HIS A 190 -40.40 43.67 -25.38
C HIS A 190 -41.94 43.67 -25.43
N SER A 191 -42.59 42.62 -24.91
CA SER A 191 -44.07 42.53 -24.84
C SER A 191 -44.68 43.23 -23.61
N GLN A 192 -43.90 43.46 -22.55
CA GLN A 192 -44.39 44.13 -21.33
C GLN A 192 -44.30 45.67 -21.41
N ALA A 193 -43.57 46.23 -22.38
CA ALA A 193 -43.45 47.68 -22.57
C ALA A 193 -44.68 48.33 -23.24
N HIS A 194 -45.57 47.55 -23.88
CA HIS A 194 -46.76 48.07 -24.58
C HIS A 194 -48.06 48.03 -23.74
N ALA A 195 -48.05 47.43 -22.55
CA ALA A 195 -49.25 47.32 -21.70
C ALA A 195 -49.39 48.43 -20.64
N SER A 196 -48.42 49.35 -20.54
CA SER A 196 -48.41 50.45 -19.55
C SER A 196 -48.56 51.84 -20.20
N LYS A 197 -49.43 51.95 -21.20
CA LYS A 197 -49.93 53.23 -21.73
C LYS A 197 -51.38 53.09 -22.18
N LYS A 198 -52.30 52.90 -21.23
CA LYS A 198 -53.70 53.34 -21.32
C LYS A 198 -54.19 53.66 -19.91
#